data_AF-A0A804N3I3-F1
#
_entry.id   AF-A0A804N3I3-F1
#
_cell.length_a   1.000
_cell.length_b   1.000
_cell.length_c   1.000
_cell.angle_alpha   90.00
_cell.angle_beta   90.00
_cell.angle_gamma   90.00
#
_symmetry.space_group_name_H-M   'P 1'
#
loop_
_entity.id
_entity.type
_entity.pdbx_description
1 polymer ?
#
loop_
_entity_poly.entity_id
_entity_poly.type
_entity_poly.pdbx_seq_one_letter_code
_entity_poly.pdbx_strand_id
1 'polypeptide(L)'
;MFQAAACRVCPRQNSASHQTIRTILPLARLRPPRQRDYARRHQPKPLSPVSRLHSLANNSRPPLALLRQQTVPGRCHCRLLTSAFVFASASGSPAPASHLKGRSSRLSEVDMTLLCVPLVGRTVEEMITDAAAAAATGGDMVEIRLDFIQGFRPREHLPPLLRGCPLPALVTYRPVWEGGQYEGDDTTRFETLRLAMELGVDYVDIELKVADKFMSFIAGHKPEKCKLIVSSHNYEYTPSCEEITNLVASIQAVGADIVKVATTAKDIVDVSRMFQVMVHCQVPMIGLVMSEKGLMSRVLAPKFGGYLTFGILNATKTSASGQPTVEDLLDIYNIKCIGPDTKILGLIANPVKQSKSPILHNKCLQSIGYNAVYLPLLGDNLASFLETYSSPDFSGFSCSLPFKVDAVQCCDEHDPVAKSIGAINTIIRRPDGKLVGYNTDYIGAISAIEDGIGGPGSKDAVISPLAGRLIVVVGAGGAGKAIAYGAKEKGARVVIANRTYEKAVRLANAIGGQALRLEDLETFRPEEGMILANATSLGMYPNVDGTPIPKKALGFYDVVFDAVYAPKVTRLLREAEECGVKVVSGVEMFIRQAMGQFEHFTGGIEAPESLMREIAAKYT
;
A
#
# COMPACT_ATOMS: atom_id res chain seq x y z
N MET A 1 11.32 -54.94 11.25
CA MET A 1 12.56 -55.51 11.81
C MET A 1 13.20 -54.45 12.70
N PHE A 2 13.70 -54.83 13.89
CA PHE A 2 14.40 -53.96 14.87
C PHE A 2 13.53 -52.78 15.41
N GLN A 3 12.96 -52.75 16.63
CA GLN A 3 13.50 -53.03 17.98
C GLN A 3 14.85 -52.33 18.24
N ALA A 4 15.12 -51.63 19.34
CA ALA A 4 14.35 -51.23 20.54
C ALA A 4 14.99 -49.92 21.11
N ALA A 5 14.71 -49.34 22.28
CA ALA A 5 13.95 -49.74 23.48
C ALA A 5 13.39 -48.49 24.21
N ALA A 6 13.12 -48.58 25.52
CA ALA A 6 12.63 -47.47 26.37
C ALA A 6 13.37 -47.41 27.73
N CYS A 7 13.38 -46.22 28.37
CA CYS A 7 13.48 -46.06 29.84
C CYS A 7 12.95 -44.65 30.22
N ARG A 8 11.77 -44.55 30.87
CA ARG A 8 11.51 -44.49 32.34
C ARG A 8 11.72 -43.07 32.95
N VAL A 9 10.63 -42.35 33.32
CA VAL A 9 10.02 -42.25 34.70
C VAL A 9 10.82 -41.25 35.59
N CYS A 10 10.28 -40.19 36.23
CA CYS A 10 9.16 -40.03 37.18
C CYS A 10 8.58 -38.56 37.16
N PRO A 11 7.59 -38.14 38.00
CA PRO A 11 6.61 -37.11 37.61
C PRO A 11 6.39 -35.90 38.58
N ARG A 12 5.47 -35.01 38.18
CA ARG A 12 4.61 -34.09 39.00
C ARG A 12 5.17 -33.45 40.28
N GLN A 13 5.12 -32.11 40.36
CA GLN A 13 4.44 -31.43 41.48
C GLN A 13 3.98 -30.00 41.12
N ASN A 14 3.04 -29.48 41.92
CA ASN A 14 2.23 -28.28 41.68
C ASN A 14 2.81 -27.00 42.31
N SER A 15 2.21 -25.86 41.93
CA SER A 15 2.05 -24.63 42.72
C SER A 15 3.30 -23.89 43.23
N ALA A 16 3.46 -22.63 42.79
CA ALA A 16 3.17 -21.48 43.64
C ALA A 16 3.20 -20.16 42.85
N SER A 17 2.36 -19.23 43.26
CA SER A 17 2.37 -17.84 42.83
C SER A 17 3.68 -17.11 43.20
N HIS A 18 4.17 -16.25 42.31
CA HIS A 18 4.87 -15.04 42.76
C HIS A 18 4.60 -13.86 41.83
N GLN A 19 3.88 -12.86 42.35
CA GLN A 19 3.97 -11.50 41.85
C GLN A 19 5.41 -11.02 42.08
N THR A 20 5.99 -10.31 41.11
CA THR A 20 7.10 -9.40 41.37
C THR A 20 6.96 -8.17 40.48
N ILE A 21 6.45 -7.11 41.09
CA ILE A 21 6.47 -5.75 40.55
C ILE A 21 7.94 -5.32 40.37
N ARG A 22 8.30 -4.79 39.20
CA ARG A 22 9.50 -3.96 39.03
C ARG A 22 9.16 -2.63 38.38
N THR A 23 8.80 -1.68 39.24
CA THR A 23 8.72 -0.26 38.93
C THR A 23 10.12 0.30 38.71
N ILE A 24 10.40 0.89 37.53
CA ILE A 24 11.49 1.87 37.36
C ILE A 24 10.99 3.04 36.49
N LEU A 25 10.68 4.14 37.16
CA LEU A 25 10.73 5.53 36.64
C LEU A 25 12.19 6.06 36.85
N PRO A 26 12.66 7.17 36.21
CA PRO A 26 11.84 8.33 35.88
C PRO A 26 12.09 9.08 34.55
N LEU A 27 11.14 9.95 34.26
CA LEU A 27 11.23 11.22 33.51
C LEU A 27 12.67 11.69 33.16
N ALA A 28 13.03 11.64 31.87
CA ALA A 28 14.18 12.35 31.32
C ALA A 28 13.72 13.38 30.27
N ARG A 29 14.05 14.66 30.51
CA ARG A 29 13.69 15.78 29.62
C ARG A 29 14.48 15.71 28.31
N LEU A 30 13.82 15.46 27.18
CA LEU A 30 14.42 15.67 25.85
C LEU A 30 14.12 17.08 25.34
N ARG A 31 15.18 17.88 25.23
CA ARG A 31 15.16 19.24 24.65
C ARG A 31 14.88 19.16 23.14
N PRO A 32 14.21 20.15 22.52
CA PRO A 32 14.14 20.25 21.07
C PRO A 32 15.53 20.55 20.48
N PRO A 33 15.84 20.10 19.25
CA PRO A 33 17.08 20.44 18.57
C PRO A 33 17.12 21.94 18.21
N ARG A 34 18.32 22.50 18.22
CA ARG A 34 18.59 23.93 18.07
C ARG A 34 18.20 24.44 16.67
N GLN A 35 17.39 25.50 16.60
CA GLN A 35 17.46 26.41 15.46
C GLN A 35 18.86 27.03 15.41
N ARG A 36 19.48 27.04 14.22
CA ARG A 36 20.69 27.82 13.97
C ARG A 36 20.27 29.21 13.49
N ASP A 37 20.49 30.21 14.34
CA ASP A 37 20.47 31.61 13.90
C ASP A 37 21.54 31.85 12.82
N TYR A 38 21.16 32.58 11.77
CA TYR A 38 22.10 33.32 10.93
C TYR A 38 21.76 34.81 11.04
N ALA A 39 22.58 35.54 11.81
CA ALA A 39 22.35 36.94 12.13
C ALA A 39 23.14 37.89 11.21
N ARG A 40 22.51 39.02 10.83
CA ARG A 40 23.03 40.37 10.46
C ARG A 40 22.13 41.00 9.37
N ARG A 41 21.81 42.30 9.34
CA ARG A 41 21.82 43.41 10.35
C ARG A 41 21.11 44.64 9.71
N HIS A 42 20.59 45.57 10.53
CA HIS A 42 20.07 46.93 10.19
C HIS A 42 18.77 47.03 9.34
N GLN A 43 17.57 47.21 9.91
CA GLN A 43 16.93 48.40 10.55
C GLN A 43 16.70 49.66 9.67
N PRO A 44 15.62 50.45 9.89
CA PRO A 44 14.70 50.85 8.81
C PRO A 44 14.35 52.36 8.75
N LYS A 45 13.44 52.76 7.84
CA LYS A 45 12.53 53.92 8.01
C LYS A 45 11.27 53.83 7.11
N PRO A 46 10.07 54.25 7.55
CA PRO A 46 8.82 54.25 6.76
C PRO A 46 8.40 55.66 6.30
N LEU A 47 7.40 55.78 5.39
CA LEU A 47 6.41 56.88 5.33
C LEU A 47 5.29 56.66 4.27
N SER A 48 4.08 56.33 4.77
CA SER A 48 2.69 56.80 4.48
C SER A 48 2.14 57.14 3.06
N PRO A 49 0.78 57.21 2.87
CA PRO A 49 0.11 56.95 1.57
C PRO A 49 -0.92 57.99 1.04
N VAL A 50 -1.37 57.83 -0.21
CA VAL A 50 -2.54 58.50 -0.85
C VAL A 50 -3.14 57.51 -1.90
N SER A 51 -4.37 56.98 -1.79
CA SER A 51 -5.70 57.46 -2.29
C SER A 51 -5.84 57.53 -3.83
N ARG A 52 -6.99 57.26 -4.51
CA ARG A 52 -8.39 56.91 -4.13
C ARG A 52 -9.19 56.44 -5.40
N LEU A 53 -10.51 56.19 -5.25
CA LEU A 53 -11.58 55.97 -6.26
C LEU A 53 -11.84 54.48 -6.65
N HIS A 54 -12.96 53.83 -6.32
CA HIS A 54 -14.41 54.03 -6.67
C HIS A 54 -14.76 53.55 -8.11
N SER A 55 -15.86 52.82 -8.40
CA SER A 55 -16.99 52.34 -7.55
C SER A 55 -18.00 51.44 -8.30
N LEU A 56 -18.96 50.86 -7.55
CA LEU A 56 -20.30 50.31 -7.94
C LEU A 56 -20.38 48.84 -8.43
N ALA A 57 -21.41 48.04 -8.11
CA ALA A 57 -22.45 48.11 -7.05
C ALA A 57 -23.25 46.79 -6.93
N ASN A 58 -23.81 46.50 -5.73
CA ASN A 58 -25.07 45.77 -5.40
C ASN A 58 -25.31 44.35 -6.02
N ASN A 59 -25.78 43.28 -5.36
CA ASN A 59 -26.59 43.03 -4.15
C ASN A 59 -26.49 41.50 -3.78
N SER A 60 -27.00 40.91 -2.68
CA SER A 60 -27.52 41.41 -1.39
C SER A 60 -27.77 40.26 -0.36
N ARG A 61 -27.20 40.39 0.86
CA ARG A 61 -27.79 40.18 2.22
C ARG A 61 -28.47 38.83 2.65
N PRO A 62 -28.59 38.55 3.99
CA PRO A 62 -27.56 38.55 5.05
C PRO A 62 -27.72 37.31 6.01
N PRO A 63 -27.58 37.34 7.37
CA PRO A 63 -26.52 36.54 8.03
C PRO A 63 -26.97 35.60 9.16
N LEU A 64 -26.06 34.75 9.64
CA LEU A 64 -26.05 34.23 11.02
C LEU A 64 -24.61 34.12 11.55
N ALA A 65 -24.43 34.28 12.85
CA ALA A 65 -23.16 34.69 13.47
C ALA A 65 -22.70 33.78 14.62
N LEU A 66 -21.44 33.97 15.05
CA LEU A 66 -20.82 33.50 16.31
C LEU A 66 -20.67 31.97 16.42
N LEU A 67 -19.48 31.39 16.59
CA LEU A 67 -18.42 31.78 17.51
C LEU A 67 -17.02 31.40 17.00
N ARG A 68 -16.00 32.20 17.38
CA ARG A 68 -14.59 31.79 17.32
C ARG A 68 -14.24 30.98 18.56
N GLN A 69 -13.69 29.79 18.38
CA GLN A 69 -12.71 29.24 19.32
C GLN A 69 -11.44 28.86 18.54
N GLN A 70 -10.30 29.30 19.07
CA GLN A 70 -8.99 28.90 18.58
C GLN A 70 -8.64 27.55 19.20
N THR A 71 -8.55 26.49 18.39
CA THR A 71 -7.91 25.24 18.82
C THR A 71 -6.51 25.16 18.22
N VAL A 72 -5.52 25.06 19.11
CA VAL A 72 -4.10 24.86 18.77
C VAL A 72 -3.94 23.46 18.18
N PRO A 73 -3.13 23.25 17.11
CA PRO A 73 -2.82 21.90 16.64
C PRO A 73 -1.96 21.18 17.68
N GLY A 74 -2.60 20.36 18.52
CA GLY A 74 -1.92 19.44 19.41
C GLY A 74 -1.12 18.42 18.61
N ARG A 75 0.20 18.39 18.81
CA ARG A 75 1.08 17.38 18.18
C ARG A 75 0.74 15.99 18.73
N CYS A 76 0.00 15.20 17.97
CA CYS A 76 -0.18 13.79 18.27
C CYS A 76 1.07 13.02 17.83
N HIS A 77 1.89 12.56 18.78
CA HIS A 77 3.03 11.68 18.48
C HIS A 77 2.54 10.24 18.25
N CYS A 78 1.92 9.99 17.10
CA CYS A 78 1.64 8.64 16.60
C CYS A 78 2.93 7.94 16.16
N ARG A 79 3.68 7.41 17.13
CA ARG A 79 4.70 6.38 16.87
C ARG A 79 4.10 5.01 17.17
N LEU A 80 4.02 4.16 16.15
CA LEU A 80 3.91 2.72 16.34
C LEU A 80 5.16 2.24 17.10
N LEU A 81 5.03 2.16 18.42
CA LEU A 81 6.05 1.58 19.29
C LEU A 81 6.07 0.07 19.06
N THR A 82 7.07 -0.40 18.30
CA THR A 82 7.39 -1.82 18.20
C THR A 82 7.49 -2.43 19.59
N SER A 83 6.68 -3.45 19.85
CA SER A 83 6.82 -4.31 21.02
C SER A 83 8.20 -4.98 20.98
N ALA A 84 9.11 -4.53 21.83
CA ALA A 84 10.44 -5.10 21.94
C ALA A 84 10.36 -6.49 22.60
N PHE A 85 10.20 -7.54 21.79
CA PHE A 85 10.59 -8.88 22.20
C PHE A 85 12.11 -8.93 22.28
N VAL A 86 12.64 -8.63 23.47
CA VAL A 86 14.08 -8.73 23.76
C VAL A 86 14.44 -10.20 23.89
N PHE A 87 14.75 -10.84 22.77
CA PHE A 87 15.56 -12.05 22.77
C PHE A 87 17.04 -11.66 22.73
N ALA A 88 17.71 -11.84 23.86
CA ALA A 88 19.15 -11.65 23.94
C ALA A 88 19.87 -12.77 23.16
N SER A 89 20.61 -12.42 22.12
CA SER A 89 21.69 -13.26 21.57
C SER A 89 22.88 -12.36 21.21
N ALA A 90 24.08 -12.84 21.52
CA ALA A 90 25.30 -12.07 21.43
C ALA A 90 25.94 -12.14 20.03
N SER A 91 26.76 -11.13 19.74
CA SER A 91 27.52 -10.92 18.51
C SER A 91 28.34 -12.12 17.99
N GLY A 92 28.30 -12.34 16.67
CA GLY A 92 29.25 -13.18 15.93
C GLY A 92 29.13 -13.03 14.41
N SER A 93 30.26 -12.83 13.71
CA SER A 93 30.34 -12.57 12.26
C SER A 93 29.96 -13.78 11.38
N PRO A 94 29.57 -13.59 10.10
CA PRO A 94 29.03 -14.67 9.26
C PRO A 94 30.11 -15.56 8.63
N ALA A 95 29.77 -16.84 8.46
CA ALA A 95 30.47 -17.82 7.62
C ALA A 95 29.42 -18.63 6.80
N PRO A 96 29.76 -19.14 5.61
CA PRO A 96 28.76 -19.52 4.60
C PRO A 96 28.11 -20.90 4.81
N ALA A 97 27.01 -21.11 4.10
CA ALA A 97 26.04 -22.18 4.34
C ALA A 97 26.53 -23.61 4.05
N SER A 98 26.26 -24.53 4.98
CA SER A 98 25.92 -25.92 4.68
C SER A 98 25.11 -26.57 5.81
N HIS A 99 24.21 -27.48 5.45
CA HIS A 99 23.49 -28.44 6.32
C HIS A 99 22.71 -27.93 7.55
N LEU A 100 21.42 -27.61 7.35
CA LEU A 100 20.40 -27.72 8.40
C LEU A 100 19.18 -28.52 7.91
N LYS A 101 19.30 -29.86 7.97
CA LYS A 101 18.12 -30.74 8.04
C LYS A 101 17.71 -30.85 9.51
N GLY A 102 16.45 -30.49 9.82
CA GLY A 102 15.78 -30.95 11.05
C GLY A 102 15.60 -29.91 12.16
N ARG A 103 14.53 -29.11 12.02
CA ARG A 103 13.57 -28.84 13.12
C ARG A 103 12.28 -28.24 12.55
N SER A 104 11.34 -29.13 12.22
CA SER A 104 9.95 -28.72 11.99
C SER A 104 9.34 -28.36 13.35
N SER A 105 9.41 -27.10 13.74
CA SER A 105 8.57 -26.57 14.82
C SER A 105 7.13 -26.55 14.32
N ARG A 106 6.26 -27.34 14.97
CA ARG A 106 4.81 -27.15 14.84
C ARG A 106 4.49 -25.76 15.39
N LEU A 107 4.27 -24.80 14.50
CA LEU A 107 3.43 -23.65 14.80
C LEU A 107 2.08 -24.20 15.23
N SER A 108 1.59 -23.73 16.37
CA SER A 108 0.22 -24.01 16.82
C SER A 108 -0.77 -23.53 15.75
N GLU A 109 -1.86 -24.26 15.52
CA GLU A 109 -2.96 -23.85 14.61
C GLU A 109 -3.68 -22.54 15.05
N VAL A 110 -3.20 -21.90 16.12
CA VAL A 110 -3.78 -20.72 16.77
C VAL A 110 -3.17 -19.40 16.25
N ASP A 111 -2.03 -19.44 15.56
CA ASP A 111 -1.21 -18.24 15.25
C ASP A 111 -1.37 -17.70 13.81
N MET A 112 -2.23 -18.29 12.97
CA MET A 112 -2.40 -17.91 11.55
C MET A 112 -3.71 -17.15 11.31
N THR A 113 -3.64 -15.97 10.68
CA THR A 113 -4.84 -15.24 10.21
C THR A 113 -5.61 -16.06 9.19
N LEU A 114 -6.92 -16.20 9.42
CA LEU A 114 -7.82 -16.87 8.48
C LEU A 114 -8.16 -15.97 7.27
N LEU A 115 -8.13 -16.54 6.09
CA LEU A 115 -8.59 -15.93 4.84
C LEU A 115 -10.05 -16.34 4.58
N CYS A 116 -10.97 -15.44 4.89
CA CYS A 116 -12.41 -15.65 4.75
C CYS A 116 -12.91 -15.12 3.40
N VAL A 117 -13.72 -15.91 2.70
CA VAL A 117 -14.32 -15.53 1.41
C VAL A 117 -15.80 -15.18 1.60
N PRO A 118 -16.22 -13.93 1.35
CA PRO A 118 -17.63 -13.55 1.46
C PRO A 118 -18.42 -14.10 0.27
N LEU A 119 -19.47 -14.85 0.58
CA LEU A 119 -20.40 -15.41 -0.39
C LEU A 119 -21.60 -14.46 -0.49
N VAL A 120 -21.85 -13.96 -1.71
CA VAL A 120 -22.87 -12.93 -2.01
C VAL A 120 -23.78 -13.32 -3.18
N GLY A 121 -23.91 -14.63 -3.43
CA GLY A 121 -24.87 -15.19 -4.38
C GLY A 121 -26.33 -14.85 -4.04
N ARG A 122 -27.21 -14.91 -5.04
CA ARG A 122 -28.63 -14.60 -4.89
C ARG A 122 -29.49 -15.83 -4.59
N THR A 123 -28.96 -17.03 -4.83
CA THR A 123 -29.61 -18.32 -4.55
C THR A 123 -28.73 -19.22 -3.68
N VAL A 124 -29.29 -20.32 -3.16
CA VAL A 124 -28.53 -21.31 -2.37
C VAL A 124 -27.49 -22.03 -3.24
N GLU A 125 -27.86 -22.32 -4.49
CA GLU A 125 -27.02 -23.00 -5.48
C GLU A 125 -25.80 -22.14 -5.86
N GLU A 126 -26.00 -20.83 -6.05
CA GLU A 126 -24.90 -19.88 -6.28
C GLU A 126 -23.98 -19.81 -5.07
N MET A 127 -24.52 -19.74 -3.85
CA MET A 127 -23.71 -19.70 -2.62
C MET A 127 -22.87 -20.97 -2.43
N ILE A 128 -23.43 -22.15 -2.69
CA ILE A 128 -22.69 -23.43 -2.64
C ILE A 128 -21.60 -23.48 -3.72
N THR A 129 -21.89 -22.97 -4.93
CA THR A 129 -20.91 -22.90 -6.03
C THR A 129 -19.77 -21.94 -5.70
N ASP A 130 -20.07 -20.76 -5.16
CA ASP A 130 -19.07 -19.79 -4.68
C ASP A 130 -18.24 -20.39 -3.51
N ALA A 131 -18.85 -21.17 -2.61
CA ALA A 131 -18.14 -21.85 -1.52
C ALA A 131 -17.15 -22.91 -2.02
N ALA A 132 -17.52 -23.67 -3.06
CA ALA A 132 -16.63 -24.61 -3.72
C ALA A 132 -15.47 -23.88 -4.43
N ALA A 133 -15.74 -22.75 -5.09
CA ALA A 133 -14.70 -21.89 -5.67
C ALA A 133 -13.76 -21.29 -4.61
N ALA A 134 -14.28 -20.91 -3.44
CA ALA A 134 -13.49 -20.41 -2.31
C ALA A 134 -12.48 -21.47 -1.83
N ALA A 135 -12.91 -22.73 -1.68
CA ALA A 135 -12.04 -23.84 -1.34
C ALA A 135 -10.97 -24.11 -2.42
N ALA A 136 -11.38 -24.12 -3.70
CA ALA A 136 -10.46 -24.36 -4.81
C ALA A 136 -9.39 -23.26 -4.96
N THR A 137 -9.72 -22.02 -4.58
CA THR A 137 -8.79 -20.87 -4.62
C THR A 137 -7.93 -20.76 -3.34
N GLY A 138 -8.13 -21.61 -2.33
CA GLY A 138 -7.33 -21.62 -1.10
C GLY A 138 -7.79 -20.66 0.01
N GLY A 139 -9.08 -20.32 0.05
CA GLY A 139 -9.70 -19.70 1.23
C GLY A 139 -9.78 -20.69 2.40
N ASP A 140 -9.61 -20.21 3.63
CA ASP A 140 -9.66 -21.04 4.84
C ASP A 140 -11.09 -21.26 5.36
N MET A 141 -11.98 -20.30 5.09
CA MET A 141 -13.38 -20.30 5.51
C MET A 141 -14.25 -19.39 4.63
N VAL A 142 -15.57 -19.45 4.82
CA VAL A 142 -16.53 -18.61 4.07
C VAL A 142 -17.42 -17.76 4.98
N GLU A 143 -17.75 -16.53 4.57
CA GLU A 143 -18.81 -15.71 5.20
C GLU A 143 -20.07 -15.81 4.33
N ILE A 144 -21.03 -16.62 4.79
CA ILE A 144 -22.35 -16.74 4.18
C ILE A 144 -23.16 -15.49 4.53
N ARG A 145 -23.35 -14.59 3.56
CA ARG A 145 -24.21 -13.41 3.69
C ARG A 145 -25.66 -13.76 3.37
N LEU A 146 -26.39 -14.22 4.37
CA LEU A 146 -27.81 -14.60 4.22
C LEU A 146 -28.68 -13.45 3.70
N ASP A 147 -28.29 -12.20 3.99
CA ASP A 147 -28.98 -11.00 3.53
C ASP A 147 -28.94 -10.81 2.00
N PHE A 148 -28.04 -11.50 1.28
CA PHE A 148 -27.98 -11.42 -0.19
C PHE A 148 -28.91 -12.40 -0.92
N ILE A 149 -29.39 -13.45 -0.24
CA ILE A 149 -30.21 -14.51 -0.84
C ILE A 149 -31.64 -14.01 -1.02
N GLN A 150 -32.14 -14.03 -2.25
CA GLN A 150 -33.50 -13.55 -2.55
C GLN A 150 -34.55 -14.53 -2.04
N GLY A 151 -35.59 -14.01 -1.36
CA GLY A 151 -36.67 -14.84 -0.80
C GLY A 151 -36.20 -15.84 0.26
N PHE A 152 -35.13 -15.51 1.02
CA PHE A 152 -34.51 -16.44 1.96
C PHE A 152 -35.50 -16.99 3.02
N ARG A 153 -35.55 -18.33 3.13
CA ARG A 153 -36.38 -19.05 4.11
C ARG A 153 -35.47 -19.88 5.03
N PRO A 154 -35.27 -19.50 6.31
CA PRO A 154 -34.25 -20.08 7.18
C PRO A 154 -34.27 -21.62 7.25
N ARG A 155 -35.44 -22.22 7.50
CA ARG A 155 -35.57 -23.69 7.65
C ARG A 155 -35.44 -24.47 6.34
N GLU A 156 -35.66 -23.83 5.21
CA GLU A 156 -35.62 -24.44 3.87
C GLU A 156 -34.20 -24.34 3.30
N HIS A 157 -33.59 -23.15 3.38
CA HIS A 157 -32.36 -22.81 2.67
C HIS A 157 -31.08 -23.02 3.50
N LEU A 158 -31.12 -22.83 4.83
CA LEU A 158 -29.91 -22.91 5.65
C LEU A 158 -29.35 -24.34 5.80
N PRO A 159 -30.17 -25.40 6.00
CA PRO A 159 -29.65 -26.77 6.09
C PRO A 159 -28.91 -27.27 4.82
N PRO A 160 -29.41 -27.12 3.58
CA PRO A 160 -28.65 -27.51 2.39
C PRO A 160 -27.42 -26.63 2.17
N LEU A 161 -27.49 -25.32 2.48
CA LEU A 161 -26.36 -24.40 2.34
C LEU A 161 -25.18 -24.77 3.25
N LEU A 162 -25.43 -25.04 4.54
CA LEU A 162 -24.38 -25.45 5.47
C LEU A 162 -23.81 -26.84 5.12
N ARG A 163 -24.65 -27.80 4.71
CA ARG A 163 -24.17 -29.11 4.24
C ARG A 163 -23.39 -29.05 2.92
N GLY A 164 -23.65 -28.03 2.09
CA GLY A 164 -22.98 -27.82 0.81
C GLY A 164 -21.66 -27.06 0.91
N CYS A 165 -21.35 -26.42 2.05
CA CYS A 165 -20.08 -25.72 2.24
C CYS A 165 -18.94 -26.72 2.51
N PRO A 166 -17.87 -26.73 1.69
CA PRO A 166 -16.70 -27.60 1.90
C PRO A 166 -15.68 -27.01 2.90
N LEU A 167 -15.92 -25.79 3.40
CA LEU A 167 -15.08 -25.06 4.34
C LEU A 167 -15.85 -24.71 5.61
N PRO A 168 -15.16 -24.44 6.74
CA PRO A 168 -15.76 -23.81 7.91
C PRO A 168 -16.55 -22.56 7.54
N ALA A 169 -17.69 -22.37 8.18
CA ALA A 169 -18.67 -21.36 7.81
C ALA A 169 -18.86 -20.31 8.91
N LEU A 170 -18.88 -19.04 8.49
CA LEU A 170 -19.41 -17.91 9.24
C LEU A 170 -20.78 -17.55 8.65
N VAL A 171 -21.84 -17.64 9.44
CA VAL A 171 -23.16 -17.11 9.06
C VAL A 171 -23.32 -15.68 9.54
N THR A 172 -23.63 -14.78 8.60
CA THR A 172 -23.91 -13.36 8.82
C THR A 172 -25.27 -13.03 8.20
N TYR A 173 -26.18 -12.43 8.97
CA TYR A 173 -27.47 -11.94 8.46
C TYR A 173 -27.59 -10.44 8.73
N ARG A 174 -26.89 -9.64 7.90
CA ARG A 174 -26.64 -8.23 8.16
C ARG A 174 -27.89 -7.38 7.84
N PRO A 175 -28.40 -6.58 8.79
CA PRO A 175 -29.55 -5.70 8.58
C PRO A 175 -29.15 -4.42 7.83
N VAL A 176 -30.12 -3.79 7.16
CA VAL A 176 -29.89 -2.52 6.42
C VAL A 176 -29.30 -1.39 7.27
N TRP A 177 -29.63 -1.33 8.56
CA TRP A 177 -29.12 -0.30 9.48
C TRP A 177 -27.64 -0.49 9.87
N GLU A 178 -27.02 -1.63 9.50
CA GLU A 178 -25.58 -1.89 9.60
C GLU A 178 -25.00 -2.22 8.21
N GLY A 179 -25.50 -1.57 7.16
CA GLY A 179 -24.98 -1.69 5.79
C GLY A 179 -25.22 -3.05 5.10
N GLY A 180 -26.12 -3.87 5.63
CA GLY A 180 -26.56 -5.11 5.01
C GLY A 180 -27.74 -4.94 4.05
N GLN A 181 -28.43 -6.04 3.77
CA GLN A 181 -29.59 -6.09 2.88
C GLN A 181 -30.86 -6.65 3.56
N TYR A 182 -30.80 -7.12 4.81
CA TYR A 182 -31.98 -7.64 5.50
C TYR A 182 -32.87 -6.50 6.02
N GLU A 183 -34.13 -6.56 5.61
CA GLU A 183 -35.23 -5.76 6.15
C GLU A 183 -36.22 -6.70 6.85
N GLY A 184 -36.47 -6.45 8.14
CA GLY A 184 -37.32 -7.28 8.98
C GLY A 184 -37.05 -7.02 10.46
N ASP A 185 -37.72 -7.76 11.34
CA ASP A 185 -37.54 -7.66 12.77
C ASP A 185 -36.29 -8.43 13.26
N ASP A 186 -35.78 -8.06 14.44
CA ASP A 186 -34.62 -8.73 15.04
C ASP A 186 -34.96 -10.14 15.57
N THR A 187 -36.21 -10.46 15.95
CA THR A 187 -36.57 -11.78 16.49
C THR A 187 -36.47 -12.86 15.42
N THR A 188 -37.07 -12.66 14.24
CA THR A 188 -36.93 -13.55 13.08
C THR A 188 -35.46 -13.71 12.67
N ARG A 189 -34.67 -12.65 12.79
CA ARG A 189 -33.22 -12.65 12.51
C ARG A 189 -32.45 -13.47 13.54
N PHE A 190 -32.74 -13.31 14.83
CA PHE A 190 -32.12 -14.07 15.92
C PHE A 190 -32.49 -15.55 15.86
N GLU A 191 -33.74 -15.89 15.52
CA GLU A 191 -34.16 -17.27 15.24
C GLU A 191 -33.35 -17.90 14.10
N THR A 192 -33.09 -17.14 13.04
CA THR A 192 -32.27 -17.57 11.90
C THR A 192 -30.82 -17.85 12.32
N LEU A 193 -30.22 -16.95 13.10
CA LEU A 193 -28.85 -17.13 13.59
C LEU A 193 -28.75 -18.29 14.59
N ARG A 194 -29.71 -18.43 15.53
CA ARG A 194 -29.80 -19.59 16.43
C ARG A 194 -29.94 -20.90 15.65
N LEU A 195 -30.76 -20.93 14.60
CA LEU A 195 -30.89 -22.10 13.73
C LEU A 195 -29.56 -22.46 13.05
N ALA A 196 -28.73 -21.48 12.68
CA ALA A 196 -27.38 -21.75 12.17
C ALA A 196 -26.50 -22.47 13.22
N MET A 197 -26.56 -22.01 14.47
CA MET A 197 -25.85 -22.62 15.60
C MET A 197 -26.32 -24.06 15.85
N GLU A 198 -27.64 -24.30 15.82
CA GLU A 198 -28.25 -25.63 15.98
C GLU A 198 -27.90 -26.60 14.84
N LEU A 199 -27.71 -26.08 13.62
CA LEU A 199 -27.24 -26.84 12.46
C LEU A 199 -25.71 -27.06 12.46
N GLY A 200 -24.99 -26.54 13.45
CA GLY A 200 -23.57 -26.80 13.66
C GLY A 200 -22.62 -25.89 12.91
N VAL A 201 -23.02 -24.65 12.58
CA VAL A 201 -22.12 -23.63 12.02
C VAL A 201 -20.95 -23.33 12.97
N ASP A 202 -19.75 -23.06 12.41
CA ASP A 202 -18.55 -22.76 13.19
C ASP A 202 -18.59 -21.35 13.82
N TYR A 203 -19.14 -20.37 13.09
CA TYR A 203 -19.22 -18.98 13.54
C TYR A 203 -20.56 -18.32 13.20
N VAL A 204 -20.99 -17.39 14.07
CA VAL A 204 -22.09 -16.44 13.83
C VAL A 204 -21.59 -15.01 14.07
N ASP A 205 -21.98 -14.07 13.20
CA ASP A 205 -21.76 -12.63 13.40
C ASP A 205 -23.06 -11.93 13.81
N ILE A 206 -23.01 -11.17 14.90
CA ILE A 206 -24.09 -10.28 15.38
C ILE A 206 -23.56 -8.86 15.60
N GLU A 207 -24.38 -7.85 15.32
CA GLU A 207 -23.97 -6.44 15.50
C GLU A 207 -24.04 -6.03 16.97
N LEU A 208 -23.03 -5.28 17.44
CA LEU A 208 -22.90 -4.80 18.83
C LEU A 208 -24.19 -4.14 19.35
N LYS A 209 -24.85 -3.33 18.51
CA LYS A 209 -26.08 -2.59 18.83
C LYS A 209 -27.21 -3.47 19.40
N VAL A 210 -27.21 -4.76 19.10
CA VAL A 210 -28.23 -5.72 19.55
C VAL A 210 -27.64 -6.97 20.22
N ALA A 211 -26.32 -7.04 20.40
CA ALA A 211 -25.62 -8.22 20.90
C ALA A 211 -26.13 -8.68 22.28
N ASP A 212 -26.37 -7.76 23.24
CA ASP A 212 -26.97 -8.09 24.55
C ASP A 212 -28.34 -8.77 24.44
N LYS A 213 -29.16 -8.33 23.49
CA LYS A 213 -30.49 -8.92 23.24
C LYS A 213 -30.35 -10.32 22.63
N PHE A 214 -29.42 -10.49 21.69
CA PHE A 214 -29.14 -11.79 21.09
C PHE A 214 -28.57 -12.78 22.14
N MET A 215 -27.64 -12.33 22.98
CA MET A 215 -27.07 -13.12 24.08
C MET A 215 -28.14 -13.55 25.10
N SER A 216 -29.07 -12.66 25.43
CA SER A 216 -30.25 -12.99 26.24
C SER A 216 -31.17 -14.01 25.55
N PHE A 217 -31.33 -13.91 24.22
CA PHE A 217 -32.16 -14.80 23.41
C PHE A 217 -31.58 -16.22 23.27
N ILE A 218 -30.26 -16.36 23.16
CA ILE A 218 -29.58 -17.67 23.06
C ILE A 218 -29.14 -18.24 24.43
N ALA A 219 -29.55 -17.62 25.55
CA ALA A 219 -29.15 -18.06 26.88
C ALA A 219 -29.49 -19.55 27.11
N GLY A 220 -28.49 -20.33 27.54
CA GLY A 220 -28.60 -21.78 27.70
C GLY A 220 -28.56 -22.62 26.42
N HIS A 221 -28.50 -22.00 25.23
CA HIS A 221 -28.60 -22.68 23.93
C HIS A 221 -27.36 -22.51 23.03
N LYS A 222 -26.34 -21.73 23.42
CA LYS A 222 -25.07 -21.60 22.68
C LYS A 222 -24.31 -22.94 22.63
N PRO A 223 -24.12 -23.57 21.46
CA PRO A 223 -23.36 -24.81 21.36
C PRO A 223 -21.86 -24.56 21.57
N GLU A 224 -21.16 -25.46 22.27
CA GLU A 224 -19.72 -25.33 22.60
C GLU A 224 -18.81 -25.12 21.38
N LYS A 225 -19.24 -25.58 20.19
CA LYS A 225 -18.46 -25.50 18.96
C LYS A 225 -18.62 -24.19 18.18
N CYS A 226 -19.72 -23.45 18.40
CA CYS A 226 -20.00 -22.23 17.63
C CYS A 226 -19.43 -21.00 18.35
N LYS A 227 -18.56 -20.26 17.66
CA LYS A 227 -18.01 -18.98 18.15
C LYS A 227 -18.87 -17.80 17.70
N LEU A 228 -19.09 -16.87 18.61
CA LEU A 228 -19.79 -15.62 18.37
C LEU A 228 -18.79 -14.51 18.06
N ILE A 229 -18.83 -14.02 16.82
CA ILE A 229 -18.26 -12.74 16.42
C ILE A 229 -19.29 -11.67 16.78
N VAL A 230 -18.86 -10.64 17.52
CA VAL A 230 -19.66 -9.43 17.69
C VAL A 230 -18.99 -8.30 16.93
N SER A 231 -19.76 -7.64 16.06
CA SER A 231 -19.22 -6.70 15.07
C SER A 231 -19.71 -5.26 15.24
N SER A 232 -18.90 -4.31 14.79
CA SER A 232 -19.25 -2.89 14.69
C SER A 232 -18.62 -2.29 13.43
N HIS A 233 -19.42 -1.53 12.67
CA HIS A 233 -19.01 -0.95 11.39
C HIS A 233 -19.11 0.58 11.40
N ASN A 234 -18.01 1.26 11.10
CA ASN A 234 -17.95 2.71 10.88
C ASN A 234 -17.65 3.00 9.41
N TYR A 235 -18.71 3.37 8.68
CA TYR A 235 -18.67 3.69 7.24
C TYR A 235 -18.17 5.11 6.94
N GLU A 236 -17.96 5.95 7.97
CA GLU A 236 -17.61 7.35 7.79
C GLU A 236 -16.11 7.62 7.97
N TYR A 237 -15.49 7.07 9.02
CA TYR A 237 -14.09 7.34 9.38
C TYR A 237 -13.48 6.19 10.22
N THR A 238 -12.23 6.38 10.63
CA THR A 238 -11.55 5.55 11.63
C THR A 238 -11.38 6.37 12.90
N PRO A 239 -12.00 6.00 14.04
CA PRO A 239 -11.86 6.73 15.30
C PRO A 239 -10.42 6.74 15.84
N SER A 240 -10.22 7.47 16.94
CA SER A 240 -8.96 7.43 17.70
C SER A 240 -8.71 6.04 18.30
N CYS A 241 -7.45 5.75 18.67
CA CYS A 241 -7.10 4.48 19.32
C CYS A 241 -7.86 4.27 20.64
N GLU A 242 -8.17 5.35 21.37
CA GLU A 242 -8.97 5.32 22.60
C GLU A 242 -10.42 4.92 22.32
N GLU A 243 -11.07 5.56 21.34
CA GLU A 243 -12.44 5.22 20.93
C GLU A 243 -12.55 3.76 20.43
N ILE A 244 -11.58 3.30 19.63
CA ILE A 244 -11.54 1.90 19.16
C ILE A 244 -11.29 0.94 20.34
N THR A 245 -10.44 1.30 21.31
CA THR A 245 -10.20 0.47 22.52
C THR A 245 -11.45 0.38 23.40
N ASN A 246 -12.18 1.48 23.59
CA ASN A 246 -13.45 1.51 24.32
C ASN A 246 -14.55 0.70 23.61
N LEU A 247 -14.55 0.71 22.26
CA LEU A 247 -15.42 -0.12 21.44
C LEU A 247 -15.07 -1.62 21.60
N VAL A 248 -13.78 -1.99 21.56
CA VAL A 248 -13.32 -3.37 21.84
C VAL A 248 -13.78 -3.82 23.24
N ALA A 249 -13.61 -3.00 24.27
CA ALA A 249 -14.04 -3.31 25.63
C ALA A 249 -15.57 -3.49 25.73
N SER A 250 -16.35 -2.69 24.99
CA SER A 250 -17.81 -2.84 24.91
C SER A 250 -18.21 -4.14 24.22
N ILE A 251 -17.50 -4.54 23.16
CA ILE A 251 -17.70 -5.82 22.46
C ILE A 251 -17.30 -7.02 23.34
N GLN A 252 -16.27 -6.90 24.17
CA GLN A 252 -15.92 -7.93 25.15
C GLN A 252 -16.98 -8.05 26.25
N ALA A 253 -17.53 -6.92 26.73
CA ALA A 253 -18.49 -6.89 27.83
C ALA A 253 -19.81 -7.64 27.52
N VAL A 254 -20.23 -7.69 26.25
CA VAL A 254 -21.42 -8.46 25.83
C VAL A 254 -21.17 -9.97 25.71
N GLY A 255 -19.94 -10.46 25.92
CA GLY A 255 -19.61 -11.89 25.88
C GLY A 255 -19.27 -12.44 24.48
N ALA A 256 -18.68 -11.62 23.61
CA ALA A 256 -18.14 -12.05 22.32
C ALA A 256 -16.94 -13.01 22.49
N ASP A 257 -16.84 -14.05 21.65
CA ASP A 257 -15.62 -14.87 21.59
C ASP A 257 -14.55 -14.21 20.70
N ILE A 258 -14.99 -13.43 19.71
CA ILE A 258 -14.16 -12.72 18.75
C ILE A 258 -14.71 -11.30 18.55
N VAL A 259 -13.84 -10.30 18.60
CA VAL A 259 -14.17 -8.89 18.38
C VAL A 259 -14.01 -8.55 16.89
N LYS A 260 -15.00 -7.93 16.24
CA LYS A 260 -14.88 -7.44 14.84
C LYS A 260 -15.12 -5.94 14.77
N VAL A 261 -14.12 -5.19 14.32
CA VAL A 261 -14.21 -3.74 14.12
C VAL A 261 -13.79 -3.39 12.70
N ALA A 262 -14.73 -2.87 11.92
CA ALA A 262 -14.49 -2.40 10.56
C ALA A 262 -14.67 -0.87 10.50
N THR A 263 -13.62 -0.13 10.18
CA THR A 263 -13.68 1.34 10.04
C THR A 263 -13.45 1.78 8.60
N THR A 264 -13.42 3.09 8.31
CA THR A 264 -13.14 3.62 6.97
C THR A 264 -11.91 4.51 6.96
N ALA A 265 -10.98 4.30 6.01
CA ALA A 265 -9.82 5.18 5.83
C ALA A 265 -10.20 6.41 5.00
N LYS A 266 -10.07 7.59 5.59
CA LYS A 266 -10.05 8.88 4.89
C LYS A 266 -8.64 9.20 4.38
N ASP A 267 -7.61 8.84 5.15
CA ASP A 267 -6.20 8.86 4.77
C ASP A 267 -5.57 7.48 5.07
N ILE A 268 -4.47 7.12 4.38
CA ILE A 268 -3.72 5.88 4.66
C ILE A 268 -3.15 5.83 6.08
N VAL A 269 -2.89 6.97 6.74
CA VAL A 269 -2.44 7.00 8.14
C VAL A 269 -3.49 6.47 9.12
N ASP A 270 -4.76 6.38 8.73
CA ASP A 270 -5.84 5.84 9.56
C ASP A 270 -5.62 4.38 9.93
N VAL A 271 -4.99 3.60 9.04
CA VAL A 271 -4.70 2.19 9.25
C VAL A 271 -3.79 1.95 10.47
N SER A 272 -2.89 2.88 10.79
CA SER A 272 -2.00 2.80 11.96
C SER A 272 -2.75 2.64 13.29
N ARG A 273 -3.93 3.28 13.41
CA ARG A 273 -4.75 3.24 14.63
C ARG A 273 -5.39 1.87 14.83
N MET A 274 -5.81 1.23 13.74
CA MET A 274 -6.31 -0.15 13.77
C MET A 274 -5.19 -1.13 14.15
N PHE A 275 -4.00 -1.02 13.52
CA PHE A 275 -2.85 -1.87 13.88
C PHE A 275 -2.42 -1.72 15.33
N GLN A 276 -2.39 -0.49 15.87
CA GLN A 276 -2.04 -0.26 17.27
C GLN A 276 -3.00 -0.98 18.23
N VAL A 277 -4.31 -0.96 17.93
CA VAL A 277 -5.29 -1.67 18.78
C VAL A 277 -5.18 -3.18 18.61
N MET A 278 -5.01 -3.69 17.39
CA MET A 278 -4.87 -5.14 17.14
C MET A 278 -3.66 -5.73 17.87
N VAL A 279 -2.48 -5.08 17.80
CA VAL A 279 -1.25 -5.52 18.48
C VAL A 279 -1.37 -5.53 20.02
N HIS A 280 -2.28 -4.74 20.59
CA HIS A 280 -2.53 -4.69 22.02
C HIS A 280 -3.79 -5.43 22.47
N CYS A 281 -4.57 -6.01 21.54
CA CYS A 281 -5.78 -6.73 21.86
C CYS A 281 -5.46 -8.11 22.46
N GLN A 282 -6.00 -8.40 23.64
CA GLN A 282 -5.78 -9.67 24.35
C GLN A 282 -6.82 -10.74 24.02
N VAL A 283 -7.75 -10.44 23.10
CA VAL A 283 -8.75 -11.38 22.57
C VAL A 283 -8.65 -11.43 21.05
N PRO A 284 -9.11 -12.53 20.39
CA PRO A 284 -9.17 -12.61 18.94
C PRO A 284 -9.89 -11.39 18.32
N MET A 285 -9.19 -10.66 17.45
CA MET A 285 -9.69 -9.42 16.85
C MET A 285 -9.63 -9.45 15.32
N ILE A 286 -10.76 -9.13 14.69
CA ILE A 286 -10.90 -8.88 13.26
C ILE A 286 -10.91 -7.35 13.07
N GLY A 287 -9.71 -6.76 13.00
CA GLY A 287 -9.53 -5.32 12.78
C GLY A 287 -9.32 -5.00 11.30
N LEU A 288 -10.23 -4.23 10.70
CA LEU A 288 -10.23 -3.94 9.27
C LEU A 288 -10.52 -2.48 8.98
N VAL A 289 -9.91 -1.96 7.92
CA VAL A 289 -10.15 -0.59 7.44
C VAL A 289 -10.58 -0.65 5.97
N MET A 290 -11.75 -0.10 5.68
CA MET A 290 -12.40 -0.04 4.36
C MET A 290 -11.85 1.14 3.53
N SER A 291 -12.23 1.14 2.25
CA SER A 291 -11.69 2.00 1.17
C SER A 291 -10.36 1.51 0.59
N GLU A 292 -9.99 2.03 -0.59
CA GLU A 292 -8.70 1.69 -1.25
C GLU A 292 -7.49 2.07 -0.37
N LYS A 293 -7.60 3.16 0.42
CA LYS A 293 -6.57 3.58 1.38
C LYS A 293 -6.44 2.60 2.56
N GLY A 294 -7.50 1.84 2.84
CA GLY A 294 -7.55 0.83 3.90
C GLY A 294 -6.93 -0.52 3.54
N LEU A 295 -6.58 -0.77 2.27
CA LEU A 295 -6.10 -2.08 1.76
C LEU A 295 -4.97 -2.70 2.61
N MET A 296 -4.03 -1.88 3.09
CA MET A 296 -2.92 -2.32 3.94
C MET A 296 -3.39 -3.06 5.20
N SER A 297 -4.53 -2.68 5.78
CA SER A 297 -5.13 -3.37 6.94
C SER A 297 -5.50 -4.83 6.64
N ARG A 298 -5.93 -5.10 5.41
CA ARG A 298 -6.40 -6.43 4.97
C ARG A 298 -5.24 -7.36 4.67
N VAL A 299 -4.16 -6.83 4.10
CA VAL A 299 -2.97 -7.63 3.72
C VAL A 299 -2.07 -7.90 4.93
N LEU A 300 -1.87 -6.91 5.82
CA LEU A 300 -0.96 -7.04 6.96
C LEU A 300 -1.61 -7.56 8.25
N ALA A 301 -2.85 -8.07 8.18
CA ALA A 301 -3.52 -8.70 9.32
C ALA A 301 -2.63 -9.76 10.02
N PRO A 302 -1.90 -10.66 9.32
CA PRO A 302 -0.99 -11.63 9.98
C PRO A 302 0.16 -10.99 10.76
N LYS A 303 0.69 -9.85 10.29
CA LYS A 303 1.79 -9.16 10.96
C LYS A 303 1.34 -8.46 12.25
N PHE A 304 0.11 -7.96 12.29
CA PHE A 304 -0.41 -7.13 13.38
C PHE A 304 -1.45 -7.84 14.27
N GLY A 305 -1.51 -9.18 14.24
CA GLY A 305 -2.35 -9.97 15.16
C GLY A 305 -3.84 -10.07 14.79
N GLY A 306 -4.18 -9.83 13.52
CA GLY A 306 -5.56 -9.98 13.04
C GLY A 306 -5.97 -11.44 12.96
N TYR A 307 -7.10 -11.78 13.57
CA TYR A 307 -7.65 -13.15 13.57
C TYR A 307 -8.08 -13.61 12.17
N LEU A 308 -8.63 -12.69 11.37
CA LEU A 308 -9.22 -12.98 10.07
C LEU A 308 -9.12 -11.76 9.15
N THR A 309 -8.95 -12.01 7.85
CA THR A 309 -9.11 -11.02 6.77
C THR A 309 -10.08 -11.53 5.70
N PHE A 310 -10.53 -10.64 4.82
CA PHE A 310 -11.49 -10.98 3.75
C PHE A 310 -10.88 -10.80 2.37
N GLY A 311 -10.95 -11.86 1.54
CA GLY A 311 -10.59 -11.85 0.13
C GLY A 311 -11.78 -12.26 -0.73
N ILE A 312 -12.05 -11.56 -1.82
CA ILE A 312 -13.20 -11.85 -2.71
C ILE A 312 -12.81 -12.83 -3.82
N LEU A 313 -13.78 -13.59 -4.34
CA LEU A 313 -13.53 -14.48 -5.49
C LEU A 313 -13.16 -13.69 -6.76
N ASN A 314 -13.83 -12.58 -7.01
CA ASN A 314 -13.58 -11.68 -8.12
C ASN A 314 -14.26 -10.32 -7.89
N ALA A 315 -14.00 -9.35 -8.77
CA ALA A 315 -14.49 -7.97 -8.64
C ALA A 315 -16.03 -7.80 -8.64
N THR A 316 -16.83 -8.78 -9.05
CA THR A 316 -18.31 -8.71 -8.97
C THR A 316 -18.86 -9.27 -7.66
N LYS A 317 -18.03 -9.90 -6.83
CA LYS A 317 -18.41 -10.55 -5.56
C LYS A 317 -17.93 -9.75 -4.34
N THR A 318 -17.87 -8.42 -4.43
CA THR A 318 -17.48 -7.53 -3.32
C THR A 318 -18.58 -7.43 -2.26
N SER A 319 -18.24 -7.67 -0.99
CA SER A 319 -19.13 -7.41 0.16
C SER A 319 -18.81 -6.09 0.89
N ALA A 320 -17.61 -5.53 0.69
CA ALA A 320 -17.19 -4.25 1.25
C ALA A 320 -16.14 -3.55 0.36
N SER A 321 -16.02 -2.21 0.49
CA SER A 321 -15.06 -1.42 -0.28
C SER A 321 -13.59 -1.75 0.09
N GLY A 322 -12.74 -1.84 -0.93
CA GLY A 322 -11.30 -2.06 -0.80
C GLY A 322 -10.88 -3.51 -0.52
N GLN A 323 -11.72 -4.51 -0.77
CA GLN A 323 -11.34 -5.93 -0.68
C GLN A 323 -10.45 -6.35 -1.87
N PRO A 324 -9.25 -6.93 -1.64
CA PRO A 324 -8.48 -7.62 -2.68
C PRO A 324 -9.08 -8.99 -2.99
N THR A 325 -8.68 -9.61 -4.11
CA THR A 325 -9.10 -10.99 -4.39
C THR A 325 -8.34 -12.02 -3.54
N VAL A 326 -8.89 -13.23 -3.42
CA VAL A 326 -8.18 -14.38 -2.81
C VAL A 326 -6.88 -14.67 -3.57
N GLU A 327 -6.91 -14.61 -4.90
CA GLU A 327 -5.75 -14.76 -5.78
C GLU A 327 -4.68 -13.69 -5.49
N ASP A 328 -5.04 -12.40 -5.40
CA ASP A 328 -4.08 -11.34 -5.07
C ASP A 328 -3.42 -11.58 -3.70
N LEU A 329 -4.20 -11.99 -2.69
CA LEU A 329 -3.71 -12.22 -1.33
C LEU A 329 -2.71 -13.39 -1.26
N LEU A 330 -2.93 -14.45 -2.03
CA LEU A 330 -2.06 -15.62 -2.07
C LEU A 330 -0.88 -15.44 -3.05
N ASP A 331 -1.14 -15.08 -4.30
CA ASP A 331 -0.16 -15.14 -5.38
C ASP A 331 0.66 -13.85 -5.56
N ILE A 332 0.12 -12.70 -5.15
CA ILE A 332 0.85 -11.42 -5.16
C ILE A 332 1.42 -11.14 -3.78
N TYR A 333 0.58 -11.05 -2.75
CA TYR A 333 1.04 -10.63 -1.42
C TYR A 333 1.63 -11.78 -0.58
N ASN A 334 1.40 -13.03 -0.95
CA ASN A 334 1.83 -14.22 -0.22
C ASN A 334 1.48 -14.13 1.29
N ILE A 335 0.21 -13.84 1.57
CA ILE A 335 -0.28 -13.56 2.92
C ILE A 335 0.04 -14.68 3.93
N LYS A 336 0.12 -15.93 3.45
CA LYS A 336 0.46 -17.11 4.25
C LYS A 336 1.92 -17.13 4.75
N CYS A 337 2.80 -16.29 4.20
CA CYS A 337 4.18 -16.11 4.66
C CYS A 337 4.40 -14.77 5.40
N ILE A 338 3.37 -13.93 5.54
CA ILE A 338 3.46 -12.70 6.33
C ILE A 338 3.36 -13.08 7.82
N GLY A 339 4.28 -12.57 8.64
CA GLY A 339 4.26 -12.74 10.08
C GLY A 339 4.84 -11.52 10.82
N PRO A 340 4.99 -11.59 12.15
CA PRO A 340 5.41 -10.46 12.98
C PRO A 340 6.72 -9.79 12.54
N ASP A 341 7.71 -10.57 12.07
CA ASP A 341 9.02 -10.07 11.65
C ASP A 341 9.09 -9.58 10.20
N THR A 342 8.07 -9.86 9.38
CA THR A 342 8.06 -9.52 7.95
C THR A 342 8.23 -8.02 7.73
N LYS A 343 9.17 -7.64 6.86
CA LYS A 343 9.39 -6.22 6.52
C LYS A 343 8.32 -5.71 5.55
N ILE A 344 7.94 -4.46 5.73
CA ILE A 344 6.96 -3.77 4.89
C ILE A 344 7.72 -2.86 3.95
N LEU A 345 7.54 -3.12 2.66
CA LEU A 345 7.94 -2.28 1.55
C LEU A 345 6.68 -1.75 0.85
N GLY A 346 6.81 -0.74 -0.01
CA GLY A 346 5.69 -0.38 -0.87
C GLY A 346 5.90 0.81 -1.79
N LEU A 347 4.95 1.01 -2.69
CA LEU A 347 4.89 2.16 -3.59
C LEU A 347 3.94 3.21 -3.03
N ILE A 348 4.45 4.36 -2.61
CA ILE A 348 3.61 5.52 -2.29
C ILE A 348 3.36 6.39 -3.53
N ALA A 349 2.09 6.54 -3.90
CA ALA A 349 1.64 7.27 -5.07
C ALA A 349 0.17 7.72 -4.94
N ASN A 350 -0.25 8.66 -5.77
CA ASN A 350 -1.66 9.03 -5.92
C ASN A 350 -1.96 9.39 -7.41
N PRO A 351 -2.72 8.57 -8.15
CA PRO A 351 -3.25 7.24 -7.78
C PRO A 351 -2.15 6.16 -7.72
N VAL A 352 -2.47 4.99 -7.12
CA VAL A 352 -1.53 3.85 -7.03
C VAL A 352 -2.02 2.55 -7.70
N LYS A 353 -3.34 2.34 -7.80
CA LYS A 353 -3.99 1.08 -8.24
C LYS A 353 -3.47 0.44 -9.53
N GLN A 354 -3.04 1.25 -10.50
CA GLN A 354 -2.55 0.80 -11.80
C GLN A 354 -1.14 0.17 -11.74
N SER A 355 -0.40 0.38 -10.65
CA SER A 355 1.00 0.01 -10.56
C SER A 355 1.23 -1.50 -10.56
N LYS A 356 2.22 -1.93 -11.33
CA LYS A 356 2.70 -3.31 -11.37
C LYS A 356 3.86 -3.58 -10.39
N SER A 357 4.35 -2.56 -9.68
CA SER A 357 5.42 -2.69 -8.68
C SER A 357 5.13 -3.74 -7.60
N PRO A 358 3.90 -3.87 -7.03
CA PRO A 358 3.61 -4.92 -6.06
C PRO A 358 3.72 -6.34 -6.64
N ILE A 359 3.30 -6.56 -7.90
CA ILE A 359 3.42 -7.87 -8.55
C ILE A 359 4.89 -8.21 -8.77
N LEU A 360 5.66 -7.27 -9.32
CA LEU A 360 7.07 -7.44 -9.64
C LEU A 360 7.91 -7.66 -8.37
N HIS A 361 7.84 -6.77 -7.39
CA HIS A 361 8.67 -6.89 -6.20
C HIS A 361 8.31 -8.11 -5.35
N ASN A 362 7.02 -8.39 -5.10
CA ASN A 362 6.68 -9.55 -4.26
C ASN A 362 7.12 -10.88 -4.88
N LYS A 363 6.89 -11.11 -6.18
CA LYS A 363 7.34 -12.35 -6.83
C LYS A 363 8.88 -12.47 -6.84
N CYS A 364 9.61 -11.36 -6.96
CA CYS A 364 11.06 -11.38 -6.81
C CYS A 364 11.50 -11.68 -5.36
N LEU A 365 10.89 -11.05 -4.35
CA LEU A 365 11.16 -11.29 -2.93
C LEU A 365 10.88 -12.76 -2.54
N GLN A 366 9.76 -13.31 -3.01
CA GLN A 366 9.40 -14.72 -2.87
C GLN A 366 10.46 -15.64 -3.50
N SER A 367 10.92 -15.33 -4.73
CA SER A 367 11.89 -16.18 -5.45
C SER A 367 13.24 -16.34 -4.74
N ILE A 368 13.64 -15.35 -3.93
CA ILE A 368 14.88 -15.38 -3.14
C ILE A 368 14.64 -15.66 -1.64
N GLY A 369 13.39 -15.92 -1.22
CA GLY A 369 13.05 -16.17 0.18
C GLY A 369 13.23 -14.98 1.12
N TYR A 370 13.20 -13.75 0.62
CA TYR A 370 13.39 -12.55 1.44
C TYR A 370 12.11 -12.21 2.21
N ASN A 371 12.20 -12.10 3.54
CA ASN A 371 11.04 -11.90 4.43
C ASN A 371 10.53 -10.44 4.40
N ALA A 372 9.94 -10.04 3.27
CA ALA A 372 9.26 -8.77 3.10
C ALA A 372 8.02 -8.90 2.20
N VAL A 373 7.08 -7.97 2.39
CA VAL A 373 5.90 -7.78 1.52
C VAL A 373 5.90 -6.35 0.99
N TYR A 374 5.61 -6.20 -0.31
CA TYR A 374 5.55 -4.93 -1.02
C TYR A 374 4.09 -4.54 -1.32
N LEU A 375 3.65 -3.38 -0.85
CA LEU A 375 2.25 -2.93 -0.97
C LEU A 375 2.06 -1.72 -1.90
N PRO A 376 0.91 -1.59 -2.58
CA PRO A 376 0.47 -0.30 -3.11
C PRO A 376 -0.06 0.59 -1.98
N LEU A 377 0.49 1.79 -1.83
CA LEU A 377 0.21 2.72 -0.73
C LEU A 377 -0.42 4.01 -1.29
N LEU A 378 -1.75 4.11 -1.23
CA LEU A 378 -2.50 5.29 -1.67
C LEU A 378 -2.41 6.42 -0.63
N GLY A 379 -1.37 7.24 -0.72
CA GLY A 379 -1.16 8.38 0.18
C GLY A 379 -1.75 9.69 -0.34
N ASP A 380 -2.11 10.60 0.57
CA ASP A 380 -2.38 12.01 0.23
C ASP A 380 -1.20 12.93 0.59
N ASN A 381 -0.49 12.62 1.68
CA ASN A 381 0.65 13.40 2.16
C ASN A 381 1.83 12.50 2.57
N LEU A 382 2.97 12.64 1.87
CA LEU A 382 4.17 11.83 2.13
C LEU A 382 4.75 12.04 3.54
N ALA A 383 4.81 13.28 4.03
CA ALA A 383 5.42 13.58 5.33
C ALA A 383 4.63 12.95 6.48
N SER A 384 3.30 13.09 6.47
CA SER A 384 2.41 12.47 7.47
C SER A 384 2.46 10.94 7.40
N PHE A 385 2.57 10.36 6.20
CA PHE A 385 2.77 8.92 6.02
C PHE A 385 4.09 8.45 6.66
N LEU A 386 5.22 9.11 6.35
CA LEU A 386 6.54 8.73 6.85
C LEU A 386 6.72 8.96 8.37
N GLU A 387 6.04 9.96 8.94
CA GLU A 387 6.01 10.20 10.39
C GLU A 387 5.19 9.12 11.13
N THR A 388 4.01 8.77 10.60
CA THR A 388 3.14 7.73 11.16
C THR A 388 3.78 6.35 11.09
N TYR A 389 4.29 5.98 9.92
CA TYR A 389 4.90 4.67 9.65
C TYR A 389 6.42 4.71 9.86
N SER A 390 6.81 5.20 11.05
CA SER A 390 8.20 5.41 11.46
C SER A 390 8.88 4.18 12.08
N SER A 391 8.19 3.04 12.24
CA SER A 391 8.77 1.85 12.85
C SER A 391 9.80 1.14 11.93
N PRO A 392 10.74 0.35 12.50
CA PRO A 392 11.67 -0.47 11.72
C PRO A 392 11.04 -1.60 10.89
N ASP A 393 9.72 -1.77 10.95
CA ASP A 393 8.97 -2.67 10.07
C ASP A 393 8.86 -2.09 8.67
N PHE A 394 8.61 -0.78 8.57
CA PHE A 394 8.47 -0.04 7.34
C PHE A 394 9.85 0.37 6.84
N SER A 395 10.50 -0.56 6.11
CA SER A 395 11.93 -0.53 5.82
C SER A 395 12.29 0.22 4.53
N GLY A 396 11.36 0.39 3.59
CA GLY A 396 11.64 1.11 2.36
C GLY A 396 10.41 1.37 1.48
N PHE A 397 10.49 2.41 0.66
CA PHE A 397 9.39 2.85 -0.18
C PHE A 397 9.87 3.26 -1.57
N SER A 398 9.17 2.85 -2.62
CA SER A 398 9.24 3.53 -3.91
C SER A 398 8.31 4.74 -3.88
N CYS A 399 8.71 5.85 -4.51
CA CYS A 399 7.90 7.05 -4.65
C CYS A 399 7.60 7.31 -6.14
N SER A 400 6.31 7.47 -6.46
CA SER A 400 5.86 7.93 -7.79
C SER A 400 5.17 9.29 -7.70
N LEU A 401 4.36 9.65 -8.70
CA LEU A 401 3.61 10.91 -8.69
C LEU A 401 2.60 10.92 -7.51
N PRO A 402 2.42 12.08 -6.83
CA PRO A 402 3.17 13.34 -6.97
C PRO A 402 4.49 13.40 -6.17
N PHE A 403 4.73 12.44 -5.28
CA PHE A 403 5.63 12.53 -4.13
C PHE A 403 7.15 12.55 -4.40
N LYS A 404 7.62 12.28 -5.63
CA LYS A 404 9.07 12.23 -5.94
C LYS A 404 9.85 13.51 -5.56
N VAL A 405 9.22 14.68 -5.58
CA VAL A 405 9.87 15.95 -5.18
C VAL A 405 9.77 16.18 -3.67
N ASP A 406 8.63 15.86 -3.07
CA ASP A 406 8.38 16.01 -1.64
C ASP A 406 9.32 15.13 -0.81
N ALA A 407 9.68 13.94 -1.33
CA ALA A 407 10.64 13.02 -0.72
C ALA A 407 12.02 13.66 -0.44
N VAL A 408 12.41 14.70 -1.18
CA VAL A 408 13.66 15.47 -0.96
C VAL A 408 13.58 16.37 0.29
N GLN A 409 12.38 16.65 0.81
CA GLN A 409 12.20 17.34 2.08
C GLN A 409 11.92 16.39 3.24
N CYS A 410 11.60 15.12 2.96
CA CYS A 410 11.27 14.12 3.97
C CYS A 410 12.42 13.16 4.34
N CYS A 411 13.48 13.06 3.53
CA CYS A 411 14.63 12.23 3.86
C CYS A 411 15.66 13.00 4.73
N ASP A 412 16.31 12.29 5.64
CA ASP A 412 17.38 12.83 6.49
C ASP A 412 18.70 12.97 5.72
N GLU A 413 18.96 12.02 4.82
CA GLU A 413 20.16 11.94 4.00
C GLU A 413 19.79 11.64 2.53
N HIS A 414 20.60 12.14 1.60
CA HIS A 414 20.38 11.98 0.16
C HIS A 414 21.62 11.39 -0.49
N ASP A 415 21.41 10.42 -1.38
CA ASP A 415 22.41 10.02 -2.36
C ASP A 415 22.86 11.23 -3.22
N PRO A 416 24.15 11.35 -3.60
CA PRO A 416 24.65 12.48 -4.38
C PRO A 416 23.92 12.70 -5.72
N VAL A 417 23.49 11.63 -6.40
CA VAL A 417 22.73 11.71 -7.65
C VAL A 417 21.30 12.16 -7.37
N ALA A 418 20.63 11.56 -6.38
CA ALA A 418 19.27 11.97 -5.98
C ALA A 418 19.21 13.46 -5.56
N LYS A 419 20.23 13.93 -4.85
CA LYS A 419 20.41 15.34 -4.47
C LYS A 419 20.60 16.25 -5.69
N SER A 420 21.40 15.82 -6.67
CA SER A 420 21.66 16.57 -7.92
C SER A 420 20.41 16.67 -8.81
N ILE A 421 19.63 15.60 -8.90
CA ILE A 421 18.34 15.56 -9.61
C ILE A 421 17.29 16.44 -8.89
N GLY A 422 17.32 16.48 -7.56
CA GLY A 422 16.28 17.11 -6.76
C GLY A 422 14.94 16.38 -6.89
N ALA A 423 14.99 15.05 -6.96
CA ALA A 423 13.85 14.14 -6.87
C ALA A 423 14.33 12.76 -6.38
N ILE A 424 13.55 12.12 -5.53
CA ILE A 424 13.81 10.79 -4.96
C ILE A 424 12.68 9.86 -5.39
N ASN A 425 13.02 8.70 -5.93
CA ASN A 425 12.05 7.65 -6.25
C ASN A 425 12.13 6.45 -5.29
N THR A 426 13.12 6.42 -4.39
CA THR A 426 13.42 5.27 -3.53
C THR A 426 13.88 5.79 -2.16
N ILE A 427 13.16 5.43 -1.10
CA ILE A 427 13.48 5.78 0.27
C ILE A 427 13.84 4.49 1.02
N ILE A 428 14.96 4.47 1.73
CA ILE A 428 15.38 3.35 2.58
C ILE A 428 15.43 3.83 4.03
N ARG A 429 14.77 3.12 4.95
CA ARG A 429 14.92 3.31 6.39
C ARG A 429 16.09 2.45 6.88
N ARG A 430 17.17 3.11 7.31
CA ARG A 430 18.33 2.43 7.90
C ARG A 430 18.04 1.97 9.34
N PRO A 431 18.88 1.06 9.90
CA PRO A 431 18.74 0.63 11.30
C PRO A 431 18.84 1.74 12.36
N ASP A 432 19.45 2.90 12.03
CA ASP A 432 19.45 4.10 12.88
C ASP A 432 18.13 4.89 12.85
N GLY A 433 17.13 4.40 12.10
CA GLY A 433 15.81 4.99 11.92
C GLY A 433 15.72 6.06 10.84
N LYS A 434 16.87 6.56 10.34
CA LYS A 434 16.91 7.62 9.33
C LYS A 434 16.43 7.15 7.96
N LEU A 435 15.87 8.09 7.22
CA LEU A 435 15.44 7.93 5.84
C LEU A 435 16.55 8.41 4.88
N VAL A 436 17.01 7.51 4.02
CA VAL A 436 17.98 7.81 2.95
C VAL A 436 17.27 7.78 1.60
N GLY A 437 17.39 8.86 0.84
CA GLY A 437 16.75 9.01 -0.46
C GLY A 437 17.68 8.76 -1.64
N TYR A 438 17.25 7.88 -2.55
CA TYR A 438 17.93 7.49 -3.79
C TYR A 438 17.05 7.79 -5.02
N ASN A 439 17.66 7.77 -6.21
CA ASN A 439 16.97 7.90 -7.47
C ASN A 439 17.45 6.82 -8.46
N THR A 440 16.55 5.91 -8.87
CA THR A 440 16.83 4.88 -9.89
C THR A 440 16.15 5.17 -11.23
N ASP A 441 15.32 6.22 -11.31
CA ASP A 441 14.62 6.63 -12.54
C ASP A 441 15.64 7.01 -13.64
N TYR A 442 16.72 7.72 -13.28
CA TYR A 442 17.68 8.25 -14.26
C TYR A 442 18.42 7.12 -15.01
N ILE A 443 18.99 6.16 -14.27
CA ILE A 443 19.76 5.05 -14.86
C ILE A 443 18.84 4.09 -15.63
N GLY A 444 17.61 3.89 -15.13
CA GLY A 444 16.60 3.08 -15.80
C GLY A 444 16.19 3.66 -17.16
N ALA A 445 15.92 4.97 -17.23
CA ALA A 445 15.54 5.62 -18.48
C ALA A 445 16.74 5.78 -19.44
N ILE A 446 17.89 6.24 -18.96
CA ILE A 446 19.04 6.52 -19.81
C ILE A 446 19.61 5.25 -20.44
N SER A 447 19.78 4.17 -19.68
CA SER A 447 20.25 2.91 -20.28
C SER A 447 19.24 2.32 -21.28
N ALA A 448 17.93 2.51 -21.05
CA ALA A 448 16.89 2.10 -22.00
C ALA A 448 16.96 2.91 -23.31
N ILE A 449 17.23 4.22 -23.23
CA ILE A 449 17.43 5.08 -24.40
C ILE A 449 18.74 4.73 -25.11
N GLU A 450 19.83 4.46 -24.38
CA GLU A 450 21.11 4.04 -24.97
C GLU A 450 20.96 2.74 -25.77
N ASP A 451 20.35 1.69 -25.20
CA ASP A 451 20.03 0.45 -25.92
C ASP A 451 19.04 0.72 -27.08
N GLY A 452 18.13 1.67 -26.87
CA GLY A 452 17.27 2.27 -27.87
C GLY A 452 18.00 2.97 -29.02
N ILE A 453 19.29 3.29 -28.90
CA ILE A 453 20.14 3.82 -29.98
C ILE A 453 21.04 2.69 -30.50
N GLY A 454 22.00 2.24 -29.69
CA GLY A 454 23.09 1.34 -30.10
C GLY A 454 22.79 -0.16 -30.07
N GLY A 455 21.64 -0.56 -29.54
CA GLY A 455 21.33 -1.96 -29.25
C GLY A 455 21.80 -2.42 -27.85
N PRO A 456 21.44 -3.63 -27.41
CA PRO A 456 21.73 -4.11 -26.06
C PRO A 456 23.22 -4.08 -25.71
N GLY A 457 23.56 -3.50 -24.55
CA GLY A 457 24.94 -3.38 -24.07
C GLY A 457 25.64 -2.10 -24.52
N SER A 458 24.99 -1.25 -25.31
CA SER A 458 25.51 0.07 -25.70
C SER A 458 25.75 1.02 -24.51
N LYS A 459 25.09 0.77 -23.36
CA LYS A 459 25.34 1.43 -22.07
C LYS A 459 26.79 1.27 -21.58
N ASP A 460 27.46 0.20 -22.01
CA ASP A 460 28.83 -0.20 -21.60
C ASP A 460 29.90 0.30 -22.61
N ALA A 461 29.49 1.07 -23.62
CA ALA A 461 30.40 1.67 -24.59
C ALA A 461 31.28 2.77 -23.96
N VAL A 462 32.53 2.86 -24.40
CA VAL A 462 33.53 3.86 -23.93
C VAL A 462 33.04 5.30 -24.11
N ILE A 463 32.24 5.55 -25.15
CA ILE A 463 31.55 6.81 -25.40
C ILE A 463 30.06 6.49 -25.47
N SER A 464 29.24 7.21 -24.69
CA SER A 464 27.80 7.03 -24.70
C SER A 464 27.19 7.31 -26.08
N PRO A 465 26.22 6.51 -26.55
CA PRO A 465 25.41 6.82 -27.73
C PRO A 465 24.70 8.18 -27.69
N LEU A 466 24.56 8.78 -26.49
CA LEU A 466 23.95 10.09 -26.25
C LEU A 466 24.93 11.27 -26.38
N ALA A 467 26.24 11.03 -26.37
CA ALA A 467 27.23 12.11 -26.37
C ALA A 467 27.09 13.02 -27.59
N GLY A 468 26.92 14.33 -27.36
CA GLY A 468 26.75 15.35 -28.40
C GLY A 468 25.35 15.44 -29.03
N ARG A 469 24.52 14.39 -28.94
CA ARG A 469 23.14 14.37 -29.45
C ARG A 469 22.24 15.35 -28.68
N LEU A 470 21.16 15.79 -29.32
CA LEU A 470 20.11 16.60 -28.70
C LEU A 470 18.95 15.72 -28.22
N ILE A 471 18.68 15.73 -26.92
CA ILE A 471 17.48 15.13 -26.33
C ILE A 471 16.46 16.19 -25.93
N VAL A 472 15.21 15.99 -26.36
CA VAL A 472 14.06 16.83 -26.03
C VAL A 472 13.22 16.10 -25.00
N VAL A 473 13.36 16.50 -23.74
CA VAL A 473 12.63 15.91 -22.61
C VAL A 473 11.30 16.64 -22.44
N VAL A 474 10.19 15.94 -22.63
CA VAL A 474 8.85 16.48 -22.42
C VAL A 474 8.41 16.21 -20.99
N GLY A 475 8.24 17.27 -20.20
CA GLY A 475 7.83 17.20 -18.81
C GLY A 475 8.95 17.60 -17.84
N ALA A 476 8.66 18.53 -16.94
CA ALA A 476 9.57 18.99 -15.89
C ALA A 476 9.20 18.45 -14.49
N GLY A 477 8.67 17.23 -14.43
CA GLY A 477 8.35 16.49 -13.20
C GLY A 477 9.53 15.68 -12.66
N GLY A 478 9.31 14.81 -11.67
CA GLY A 478 10.36 13.97 -11.07
C GLY A 478 11.11 13.09 -12.07
N ALA A 479 10.39 12.40 -12.96
CA ALA A 479 10.98 11.59 -14.03
C ALA A 479 11.73 12.47 -15.06
N GLY A 480 11.14 13.60 -15.46
CA GLY A 480 11.78 14.54 -16.39
C GLY A 480 13.09 15.14 -15.86
N LYS A 481 13.15 15.45 -14.56
CA LYS A 481 14.40 15.84 -13.88
C LYS A 481 15.45 14.73 -13.96
N ALA A 482 15.06 13.48 -13.70
CA ALA A 482 15.96 12.34 -13.70
C ALA A 482 16.53 12.06 -15.10
N ILE A 483 15.69 12.08 -16.14
CA ILE A 483 16.09 11.92 -17.55
C ILE A 483 17.00 13.08 -17.98
N ALA A 484 16.61 14.33 -17.70
CA ALA A 484 17.41 15.50 -18.07
C ALA A 484 18.80 15.50 -17.41
N TYR A 485 18.89 15.12 -16.13
CA TYR A 485 20.16 14.94 -15.42
C TYR A 485 21.00 13.83 -16.07
N GLY A 486 20.44 12.62 -16.18
CA GLY A 486 21.21 11.47 -16.68
C GLY A 486 21.69 11.64 -18.13
N ALA A 487 20.91 12.31 -18.98
CA ALA A 487 21.33 12.58 -20.36
C ALA A 487 22.48 13.60 -20.42
N LYS A 488 22.44 14.63 -19.58
CA LYS A 488 23.52 15.62 -19.44
C LYS A 488 24.80 14.97 -18.91
N GLU A 489 24.72 14.07 -17.92
CA GLU A 489 25.90 13.33 -17.43
C GLU A 489 26.49 12.36 -18.48
N LYS A 490 25.68 11.87 -19.43
CA LYS A 490 26.16 11.13 -20.63
C LYS A 490 26.64 12.04 -21.78
N GLY A 491 26.65 13.36 -21.61
CA GLY A 491 27.16 14.32 -22.58
C GLY A 491 26.17 14.77 -23.66
N ALA A 492 24.86 14.53 -23.50
CA ALA A 492 23.83 15.05 -24.40
C ALA A 492 23.59 16.56 -24.18
N ARG A 493 23.18 17.26 -25.25
CA ARG A 493 22.50 18.55 -25.13
C ARG A 493 21.04 18.29 -24.80
N VAL A 494 20.46 19.09 -23.90
CA VAL A 494 19.12 18.84 -23.37
C VAL A 494 18.20 20.05 -23.57
N VAL A 495 17.01 19.80 -24.13
CA VAL A 495 15.89 20.75 -24.19
C VAL A 495 14.76 20.25 -23.31
N ILE A 496 14.17 21.12 -22.49
CA ILE A 496 13.05 20.80 -21.61
C ILE A 496 11.78 21.44 -22.17
N ALA A 497 10.87 20.64 -22.72
CA ALA A 497 9.54 21.08 -23.14
C ALA A 497 8.53 20.83 -22.02
N ASN A 498 7.75 21.84 -21.58
CA ASN A 498 6.76 21.62 -20.52
C ASN A 498 5.57 22.59 -20.60
N ARG A 499 4.37 22.11 -20.22
CA ARG A 499 3.13 22.91 -20.15
C ARG A 499 3.26 24.14 -19.25
N THR A 500 3.89 23.97 -18.08
CA THR A 500 4.20 25.09 -17.17
C THR A 500 5.63 25.54 -17.47
N TYR A 501 5.79 26.58 -18.29
CA TYR A 501 7.08 26.99 -18.84
C TYR A 501 8.12 27.33 -17.74
N GLU A 502 7.68 27.88 -16.61
CA GLU A 502 8.51 28.24 -15.45
C GLU A 502 9.12 27.01 -14.76
N LYS A 503 8.57 25.80 -14.98
CA LYS A 503 9.20 24.54 -14.56
C LYS A 503 10.27 24.09 -15.57
N ALA A 504 10.05 24.30 -16.87
CA ALA A 504 11.06 24.02 -17.90
C ALA A 504 12.28 24.93 -17.72
N VAL A 505 12.09 26.24 -17.59
CA VAL A 505 13.17 27.22 -17.35
C VAL A 505 14.02 26.85 -16.13
N ARG A 506 13.38 26.49 -15.00
CA ARG A 506 14.12 26.09 -13.79
C ARG A 506 14.92 24.79 -13.97
N LEU A 507 14.39 23.80 -14.68
CA LEU A 507 15.12 22.55 -14.94
C LEU A 507 16.26 22.78 -15.95
N ALA A 508 15.99 23.48 -17.05
CA ALA A 508 16.98 23.84 -18.06
C ALA A 508 18.18 24.57 -17.44
N ASN A 509 17.93 25.61 -16.61
CA ASN A 509 18.99 26.34 -15.90
C ASN A 509 19.79 25.46 -14.93
N ALA A 510 19.16 24.46 -14.29
CA ALA A 510 19.82 23.57 -13.33
C ALA A 510 20.76 22.54 -14.00
N ILE A 511 20.49 22.17 -15.25
CA ILE A 511 21.26 21.17 -16.01
C ILE A 511 22.12 21.76 -17.14
N GLY A 512 22.00 23.07 -17.42
CA GLY A 512 22.72 23.74 -18.51
C GLY A 512 22.09 23.54 -19.89
N GLY A 513 20.78 23.28 -19.94
CA GLY A 513 20.00 23.07 -21.16
C GLY A 513 19.17 24.28 -21.58
N GLN A 514 18.31 24.08 -22.59
CA GLN A 514 17.36 25.07 -23.07
C GLN A 514 15.93 24.75 -22.60
N ALA A 515 15.11 25.77 -22.36
CA ALA A 515 13.68 25.62 -22.08
C ALA A 515 12.84 25.87 -23.34
N LEU A 516 11.75 25.13 -23.48
CA LEU A 516 10.81 25.21 -24.59
C LEU A 516 9.37 25.20 -24.05
N ARG A 517 8.46 25.97 -24.65
CA ARG A 517 7.04 25.87 -24.33
C ARG A 517 6.49 24.61 -25.01
N LEU A 518 5.54 23.93 -24.39
CA LEU A 518 4.97 22.71 -24.98
C LEU A 518 4.31 22.97 -26.35
N GLU A 519 3.78 24.18 -26.54
CA GLU A 519 3.19 24.64 -27.81
C GLU A 519 4.23 24.78 -28.96
N ASP A 520 5.48 25.11 -28.65
CA ASP A 520 6.55 25.28 -29.65
C ASP A 520 7.17 23.93 -30.11
N LEU A 521 6.89 22.84 -29.39
CA LEU A 521 7.48 21.50 -29.61
C LEU A 521 7.20 20.95 -31.00
N GLU A 522 6.01 21.24 -31.57
CA GLU A 522 5.67 20.83 -32.93
C GLU A 522 6.65 21.40 -33.97
N THR A 523 7.12 22.64 -33.78
CA THR A 523 7.97 23.38 -34.72
C THR A 523 9.46 23.35 -34.39
N PHE A 524 9.84 22.85 -33.21
CA PHE A 524 11.23 22.86 -32.76
C PHE A 524 12.09 21.84 -33.53
N ARG A 525 12.89 22.34 -34.49
CA ARG A 525 13.78 21.57 -35.39
C ARG A 525 15.15 22.25 -35.57
N PRO A 526 16.00 22.31 -34.54
CA PRO A 526 17.35 22.88 -34.68
C PRO A 526 18.30 22.00 -35.50
N GLU A 527 18.06 20.69 -35.56
CA GLU A 527 18.91 19.68 -36.22
C GLU A 527 18.14 18.38 -36.48
N GLU A 528 18.73 17.51 -37.30
CA GLU A 528 18.31 16.11 -37.49
C GLU A 528 18.93 15.20 -36.42
N GLY A 529 18.41 13.98 -36.26
CA GLY A 529 18.98 12.96 -35.36
C GLY A 529 18.67 13.17 -33.86
N MET A 530 17.67 14.01 -33.56
CA MET A 530 17.21 14.29 -32.21
C MET A 530 16.57 13.07 -31.53
N ILE A 531 16.51 13.09 -30.21
CA ILE A 531 15.82 12.09 -29.39
C ILE A 531 14.66 12.76 -28.65
N LEU A 532 13.46 12.19 -28.71
CA LEU A 532 12.31 12.64 -27.92
C LEU A 532 12.14 11.74 -26.70
N ALA A 533 11.97 12.33 -25.51
CA ALA A 533 11.74 11.58 -24.27
C ALA A 533 10.53 12.12 -23.52
N ASN A 534 9.36 11.45 -23.64
CA ASN A 534 8.19 11.80 -22.85
C ASN A 534 8.36 11.35 -21.40
N ALA A 535 8.27 12.31 -20.48
CA ALA A 535 8.30 12.13 -19.04
C ALA A 535 7.04 12.72 -18.36
N THR A 536 5.97 12.90 -19.13
CA THR A 536 4.64 13.29 -18.65
C THR A 536 3.73 12.07 -18.44
N SER A 537 2.52 12.28 -17.93
CA SER A 537 1.46 11.26 -17.85
C SER A 537 0.50 11.27 -19.05
N LEU A 538 0.84 11.95 -20.16
CA LEU A 538 0.05 11.91 -21.40
C LEU A 538 0.18 10.51 -22.04
N GLY A 539 -0.95 9.94 -22.47
CA GLY A 539 -1.01 8.58 -23.00
C GLY A 539 -1.22 7.49 -21.94
N MET A 540 -1.11 7.83 -20.64
CA MET A 540 -1.33 6.88 -19.55
C MET A 540 -2.83 6.57 -19.37
N TYR A 541 -3.18 5.30 -19.16
CA TYR A 541 -4.55 4.86 -18.91
C TYR A 541 -5.22 5.67 -17.75
N PRO A 542 -6.48 6.12 -17.90
CA PRO A 542 -7.42 5.85 -19.01
C PRO A 542 -7.24 6.78 -20.23
N ASN A 543 -6.36 7.78 -20.18
CA ASN A 543 -6.20 8.80 -21.23
C ASN A 543 -5.27 8.35 -22.37
N VAL A 544 -5.56 7.18 -22.94
CA VAL A 544 -4.68 6.47 -23.91
C VAL A 544 -4.48 7.21 -25.24
N ASP A 545 -5.40 8.10 -25.60
CA ASP A 545 -5.34 8.93 -26.82
C ASP A 545 -4.52 10.22 -26.66
N GLY A 546 -3.96 10.46 -25.47
CA GLY A 546 -3.07 11.58 -25.23
C GLY A 546 -1.70 11.39 -25.89
N THR A 547 -1.18 12.44 -26.53
CA THR A 547 0.20 12.52 -27.04
C THR A 547 0.76 13.92 -26.76
N PRO A 548 2.06 14.08 -26.44
CA PRO A 548 2.67 15.40 -26.26
C PRO A 548 2.94 16.16 -27.56
N ILE A 549 2.91 15.48 -28.72
CA ILE A 549 3.33 16.03 -30.02
C ILE A 549 2.51 15.36 -31.14
N PRO A 550 2.12 16.04 -32.22
CA PRO A 550 1.38 15.42 -33.32
C PRO A 550 2.28 14.57 -34.22
N LYS A 551 1.75 13.43 -34.72
CA LYS A 551 2.44 12.50 -35.64
C LYS A 551 3.37 13.13 -36.69
N LYS A 552 2.92 14.18 -37.40
CA LYS A 552 3.70 14.86 -38.45
C LYS A 552 5.06 15.42 -37.99
N ALA A 553 5.27 15.55 -36.69
CA ALA A 553 6.51 16.02 -36.08
C ALA A 553 7.45 14.89 -35.62
N LEU A 554 7.01 13.63 -35.62
CA LEU A 554 7.78 12.50 -35.08
C LEU A 554 8.92 12.05 -36.01
N GLY A 555 8.75 12.11 -37.33
CA GLY A 555 9.76 11.69 -38.32
C GLY A 555 11.06 12.50 -38.37
N PHE A 556 11.25 13.46 -37.45
CA PHE A 556 12.49 14.24 -37.28
C PHE A 556 13.33 13.79 -36.07
N TYR A 557 12.91 12.70 -35.41
CA TYR A 557 13.61 12.09 -34.28
C TYR A 557 14.14 10.71 -34.69
N ASP A 558 15.37 10.38 -34.30
CA ASP A 558 15.94 9.03 -34.47
C ASP A 558 15.26 8.04 -33.52
N VAL A 559 14.98 8.50 -32.29
CA VAL A 559 14.45 7.69 -31.20
C VAL A 559 13.36 8.43 -30.44
N VAL A 560 12.26 7.75 -30.16
CA VAL A 560 11.17 8.22 -29.28
C VAL A 560 11.04 7.28 -28.09
N PHE A 561 11.33 7.82 -26.91
CA PHE A 561 11.13 7.18 -25.61
C PHE A 561 9.88 7.72 -24.92
N ASP A 562 9.12 6.84 -24.27
CA ASP A 562 7.98 7.21 -23.45
C ASP A 562 8.06 6.54 -22.06
N ALA A 563 8.11 7.34 -20.99
CA ALA A 563 8.12 6.83 -19.62
C ALA A 563 6.79 6.19 -19.19
N VAL A 564 5.71 6.38 -19.94
CA VAL A 564 4.45 5.68 -19.73
C VAL A 564 4.58 4.22 -20.17
N TYR A 565 4.31 3.30 -19.24
CA TYR A 565 4.34 1.85 -19.47
C TYR A 565 2.96 1.19 -19.45
N ALA A 566 1.89 1.96 -19.18
CA ALA A 566 0.51 1.49 -19.08
C ALA A 566 -0.41 2.42 -19.90
N PRO A 567 -0.72 2.09 -21.17
CA PRO A 567 -0.40 0.85 -21.88
C PRO A 567 1.08 0.74 -22.31
N LYS A 568 1.54 -0.50 -22.59
CA LYS A 568 2.88 -0.80 -23.10
C LYS A 568 3.23 -0.07 -24.41
N VAL A 569 2.24 0.15 -25.27
CA VAL A 569 2.33 0.92 -26.51
C VAL A 569 1.36 2.10 -26.43
N THR A 570 1.88 3.28 -26.11
CA THR A 570 1.08 4.52 -26.08
C THR A 570 0.79 5.01 -27.50
N ARG A 571 -0.11 6.00 -27.61
CA ARG A 571 -0.31 6.73 -28.86
C ARG A 571 0.99 7.33 -29.41
N LEU A 572 1.84 7.88 -28.54
CA LEU A 572 3.13 8.46 -28.93
C LEU A 572 4.04 7.42 -29.59
N LEU A 573 4.22 6.26 -28.96
CA LEU A 573 5.06 5.19 -29.49
C LEU A 573 4.49 4.63 -30.81
N ARG A 574 3.18 4.40 -30.88
CA ARG A 574 2.52 3.93 -32.10
C ARG A 574 2.69 4.92 -33.26
N GLU A 575 2.41 6.21 -33.06
CA GLU A 575 2.56 7.22 -34.11
C GLU A 575 4.03 7.40 -34.54
N ALA A 576 5.00 7.13 -33.66
CA ALA A 576 6.43 7.18 -33.96
C ALA A 576 6.88 5.97 -34.80
N GLU A 577 6.46 4.76 -34.43
CA GLU A 577 6.71 3.53 -35.20
C GLU A 577 6.09 3.61 -36.61
N GLU A 578 4.87 4.16 -36.72
CA GLU A 578 4.22 4.47 -38.01
C GLU A 578 4.96 5.54 -38.84
N CYS A 579 5.91 6.27 -38.25
CA CYS A 579 6.81 7.21 -38.93
C CYS A 579 8.21 6.61 -39.20
N GLY A 580 8.43 5.33 -38.92
CA GLY A 580 9.73 4.66 -39.09
C GLY A 580 10.76 4.99 -38.00
N VAL A 581 10.33 5.64 -36.91
CA VAL A 581 11.20 6.07 -35.81
C VAL A 581 11.41 4.91 -34.83
N LYS A 582 12.63 4.77 -34.28
CA LYS A 582 12.91 3.70 -33.30
C LYS A 582 12.26 4.04 -31.95
N VAL A 583 11.47 3.11 -31.42
CA VAL A 583 10.68 3.31 -30.20
C VAL A 583 11.29 2.63 -28.98
N VAL A 584 11.19 3.27 -27.82
CA VAL A 584 11.60 2.70 -26.52
C VAL A 584 10.44 2.81 -25.54
N SER A 585 9.86 1.65 -25.19
CA SER A 585 8.74 1.57 -24.26
C SER A 585 9.16 1.82 -22.81
N GLY A 586 8.29 2.49 -22.04
CA GLY A 586 8.47 2.73 -20.61
C GLY A 586 8.58 1.46 -19.77
N VAL A 587 8.20 0.29 -20.32
CA VAL A 587 8.43 -1.02 -19.70
C VAL A 587 9.92 -1.25 -19.43
N GLU A 588 10.82 -0.85 -20.33
CA GLU A 588 12.27 -0.99 -20.10
C GLU A 588 12.75 -0.10 -18.94
N MET A 589 12.29 1.16 -18.89
CA MET A 589 12.58 2.04 -17.75
C MET A 589 12.03 1.44 -16.45
N PHE A 590 10.78 0.95 -16.46
CA PHE A 590 10.09 0.38 -15.30
C PHE A 590 10.84 -0.82 -14.69
N ILE A 591 11.32 -1.75 -15.52
CA ILE A 591 12.10 -2.91 -15.08
C ILE A 591 13.43 -2.44 -14.49
N ARG A 592 14.19 -1.63 -15.22
CA ARG A 592 15.55 -1.22 -14.82
C ARG A 592 15.57 -0.36 -13.56
N GLN A 593 14.59 0.53 -13.38
CA GLN A 593 14.46 1.29 -12.12
C GLN A 593 14.02 0.40 -10.94
N ALA A 594 13.27 -0.68 -11.22
CA ALA A 594 12.82 -1.64 -10.21
C ALA A 594 13.95 -2.57 -9.75
N MET A 595 14.89 -2.91 -10.63
CA MET A 595 16.11 -3.65 -10.29
C MET A 595 16.94 -2.90 -9.24
N GLY A 596 17.31 -1.64 -9.52
CA GLY A 596 18.06 -0.82 -8.55
C GLY A 596 17.27 -0.57 -7.25
N GLN A 597 15.93 -0.48 -7.31
CA GLN A 597 15.08 -0.43 -6.12
C GLN A 597 15.17 -1.72 -5.30
N PHE A 598 15.08 -2.88 -5.94
CA PHE A 598 15.16 -4.19 -5.30
C PHE A 598 16.51 -4.39 -4.61
N GLU A 599 17.62 -4.03 -5.26
CA GLU A 599 18.95 -4.04 -4.66
C GLU A 599 19.02 -3.14 -3.41
N HIS A 600 18.49 -1.92 -3.48
CA HIS A 600 18.42 -1.03 -2.31
C HIS A 600 17.54 -1.59 -1.18
N PHE A 601 16.36 -2.16 -1.48
CA PHE A 601 15.46 -2.72 -0.47
C PHE A 601 16.00 -3.99 0.20
N THR A 602 16.74 -4.82 -0.53
CA THR A 602 17.28 -6.10 -0.04
C THR A 602 18.64 -5.96 0.63
N GLY A 603 19.31 -4.82 0.50
CA GLY A 603 20.65 -4.58 1.07
C GLY A 603 21.81 -4.99 0.16
N GLY A 604 21.59 -4.98 -1.16
CA GLY A 604 22.58 -5.31 -2.18
C GLY A 604 22.46 -6.71 -2.78
N ILE A 605 21.31 -7.39 -2.64
CA ILE A 605 21.06 -8.63 -3.37
C ILE A 605 20.70 -8.26 -4.81
N GLU A 606 21.42 -8.84 -5.76
CA GLU A 606 21.22 -8.65 -7.20
C GLU A 606 19.76 -8.95 -7.60
N ALA A 607 19.18 -8.07 -8.42
CA ALA A 607 17.81 -8.22 -8.88
C ALA A 607 17.68 -9.40 -9.87
N PRO A 608 16.69 -10.30 -9.72
CA PRO A 608 16.45 -11.40 -10.66
C PRO A 608 15.86 -10.87 -11.97
N GLU A 609 16.71 -10.31 -12.84
CA GLU A 609 16.32 -9.59 -14.07
C GLU A 609 15.43 -10.43 -15.00
N SER A 610 15.76 -11.71 -15.19
CA SER A 610 14.98 -12.63 -16.03
C SER A 610 13.53 -12.75 -15.56
N LEU A 611 13.33 -12.94 -14.25
CA LEU A 611 12.00 -13.00 -13.63
C LEU A 611 11.27 -11.65 -13.70
N MET A 612 11.98 -10.53 -13.47
CA MET A 612 11.39 -9.19 -13.62
C MET A 612 10.89 -8.93 -15.05
N ARG A 613 11.65 -9.37 -16.07
CA ARG A 613 11.26 -9.27 -17.48
C ARG A 613 10.08 -10.19 -17.83
N GLU A 614 10.05 -11.42 -17.31
CA GLU A 614 8.90 -12.33 -17.47
C GLU A 614 7.61 -11.73 -16.86
N ILE A 615 7.69 -11.22 -15.63
CA ILE A 615 6.56 -10.58 -14.95
C ILE A 615 6.10 -9.35 -15.72
N ALA A 616 7.01 -8.48 -16.16
CA ALA A 616 6.64 -7.32 -16.96
C ALA A 616 5.91 -7.75 -18.25
N ALA A 617 6.47 -8.71 -19.01
CA ALA A 617 5.85 -9.22 -20.23
C ALA A 617 4.45 -9.83 -20.03
N LYS A 618 4.16 -10.39 -18.85
CA LYS A 618 2.84 -10.95 -18.51
C LYS A 618 1.83 -9.90 -18.03
N TYR A 619 2.26 -8.80 -17.40
CA TYR A 619 1.38 -7.89 -16.68
C TYR A 619 1.35 -6.43 -17.19
N THR A 620 2.11 -6.07 -18.24
CA THR A 620 2.08 -4.75 -18.94
C THR A 620 1.77 -4.87 -20.43
#